data_AF-A0A3D3X091-F1
#
_entry.id   AF-A0A3D3X091-F1
#
_cell.length_a   1.000
_cell.length_b   1.000
_cell.length_c   1.000
_cell.angle_alpha   90.00
_cell.angle_beta   90.00
_cell.angle_gamma   90.00
#
_symmetry.space_group_name_H-M   'P 1'
#
loop_
_entity.id
_entity.type
_entity.pdbx_description
1 polymer ?
#
loop_
_entity_poly.entity_id
_entity_poly.type
_entity_poly.pdbx_seq_one_letter_code
_entity_poly.pdbx_strand_id
1 'polypeptide(L)'
;MSKKRLVYFLSVVILVVTLSQGAFGEFEEPMVVVFYEEDCPSCSRMEERIEVSLGDHPNLSIARYNLSEPGSLELLELLSTRYGILATTVPVIFVGDEVIVGAGLAEELRLRTAIDECVSLGCSSPLASTQSSGFPWRDLLNLGVFVSLFFFLLFLQSG
;
A
#
# COMPACT_ATOMS: atom_id res chain seq x y z
N MET A 1 51.40 2.26 0.62
CA MET A 1 50.01 2.64 0.28
C MET A 1 49.98 3.92 -0.54
N SER A 2 49.47 3.90 -1.78
CA SER A 2 49.25 5.14 -2.54
C SER A 2 47.88 5.69 -2.18
N LYS A 3 47.83 6.93 -1.65
CA LYS A 3 46.58 7.66 -1.32
C LYS A 3 45.53 7.57 -2.44
N LYS A 4 45.99 7.40 -3.69
CA LYS A 4 45.18 7.22 -4.89
C LYS A 4 44.26 5.99 -4.84
N ARG A 5 44.72 4.83 -4.31
CA ARG A 5 43.89 3.60 -4.25
C ARG A 5 42.77 3.70 -3.22
N LEU A 6 43.04 4.35 -2.09
CA LEU A 6 42.04 4.61 -1.04
C LEU A 6 40.96 5.58 -1.52
N VAL A 7 41.38 6.65 -2.21
CA VAL A 7 40.46 7.65 -2.78
C VAL A 7 39.58 7.03 -3.86
N TYR A 8 40.14 6.18 -4.72
CA TYR A 8 39.38 5.51 -5.78
C TYR A 8 38.27 4.63 -5.20
N PHE A 9 38.60 3.86 -4.17
CA PHE A 9 37.66 2.97 -3.51
C PHE A 9 36.52 3.73 -2.82
N LEU A 10 36.85 4.80 -2.07
CA LEU A 10 35.86 5.68 -1.46
C LEU A 10 34.94 6.33 -2.52
N SER A 11 35.49 6.75 -3.66
CA SER A 11 34.69 7.36 -4.74
C SER A 11 33.68 6.39 -5.38
N VAL A 12 34.06 5.11 -5.53
CA VAL A 12 33.19 4.08 -6.12
C VAL A 12 32.08 3.70 -5.13
N VAL A 13 32.39 3.57 -3.85
CA VAL A 13 31.39 3.28 -2.80
C VAL A 13 30.36 4.41 -2.73
N ILE A 14 30.80 5.67 -2.74
CA ILE A 14 29.89 6.82 -2.72
C ILE A 14 29.00 6.84 -3.97
N LEU A 15 29.56 6.59 -5.15
CA LEU A 15 28.80 6.55 -6.41
C LEU A 15 27.72 5.46 -6.41
N VAL A 16 28.05 4.26 -5.91
CA VAL A 16 27.11 3.12 -5.80
C VAL A 16 25.99 3.42 -4.79
N VAL A 17 26.32 4.05 -3.66
CA VAL A 17 25.33 4.44 -2.63
C VAL A 17 24.39 5.54 -3.14
N THR A 18 24.86 6.46 -3.97
CA THR A 18 23.99 7.49 -4.58
C THR A 18 23.05 6.92 -5.64
N LEU A 19 23.45 5.84 -6.34
CA LEU A 19 22.62 5.19 -7.36
C LEU A 19 21.53 4.28 -6.77
N SER A 20 21.68 3.82 -5.53
CA SER A 20 20.69 2.95 -4.87
C SER A 20 19.51 3.71 -4.25
N GLN A 21 19.57 5.04 -4.17
CA GLN A 21 18.48 5.90 -3.73
C GLN A 21 17.54 6.26 -4.89
N GLY A 22 17.14 5.24 -5.67
CA GLY A 22 16.05 5.39 -6.63
C GLY A 22 14.76 5.77 -5.90
N ALA A 23 14.01 6.70 -6.49
CA ALA A 23 12.82 7.34 -5.92
C ALA A 23 11.94 6.40 -5.08
N PHE A 24 11.79 6.73 -3.81
CA PHE A 24 10.70 6.20 -2.98
C PHE A 24 9.41 6.78 -3.55
N GLY A 25 8.68 5.98 -4.33
CA GLY A 25 7.26 6.24 -4.53
C GLY A 25 6.57 5.93 -3.21
N GLU A 26 6.12 6.96 -2.50
CA GLU A 26 5.00 6.79 -1.56
C GLU A 26 3.84 6.28 -2.39
N PHE A 27 3.53 4.99 -2.27
CA PHE A 27 2.22 4.52 -2.68
C PHE A 27 1.25 5.16 -1.68
N GLU A 28 0.61 6.25 -2.11
CA GLU A 28 -0.50 6.84 -1.37
C GLU A 28 -1.64 5.82 -1.43
N GLU A 29 -1.64 4.93 -0.44
CA GLU A 29 -2.61 3.86 -0.42
C GLU A 29 -4.01 4.42 -0.17
N PRO A 30 -5.05 3.83 -0.79
CA PRO A 30 -6.40 4.34 -0.68
C PRO A 30 -6.90 4.26 0.76
N MET A 31 -7.48 5.35 1.26
CA MET A 31 -8.16 5.37 2.56
C MET A 31 -9.47 4.58 2.54
N VAL A 32 -10.08 4.47 1.35
CA VAL A 32 -11.35 3.76 1.14
C VAL A 32 -11.20 2.75 0.01
N VAL A 33 -11.70 1.53 0.22
CA VAL A 33 -11.73 0.48 -0.81
C VAL A 33 -13.16 0.02 -1.03
N VAL A 34 -13.64 0.06 -2.26
CA VAL A 34 -15.00 -0.28 -2.65
C VAL A 34 -14.99 -1.48 -3.59
N PHE A 35 -15.73 -2.53 -3.25
CA PHE A 35 -16.03 -3.65 -4.13
C PHE A 35 -17.47 -3.56 -4.62
N TYR A 36 -17.65 -3.67 -5.93
CA TYR A 36 -18.95 -3.48 -6.58
C TYR A 36 -19.12 -4.38 -7.81
N GLU A 37 -20.32 -4.39 -8.38
CA GLU A 37 -20.65 -5.02 -9.66
C GLU A 37 -21.33 -3.99 -10.59
N GLU A 38 -21.24 -4.20 -11.90
CA GLU A 38 -22.02 -3.42 -12.87
C GLU A 38 -23.52 -3.65 -12.67
N ASP A 39 -24.34 -2.68 -13.09
CA ASP A 39 -25.81 -2.75 -13.03
C ASP A 39 -26.36 -3.06 -11.61
N CYS A 40 -25.67 -2.56 -10.58
CA CYS A 40 -26.01 -2.75 -9.17
C CYS A 40 -26.62 -1.48 -8.53
N PRO A 41 -27.95 -1.40 -8.30
CA PRO A 41 -28.59 -0.22 -7.72
C PRO A 41 -28.08 0.14 -6.32
N SER A 42 -27.81 -0.88 -5.49
CA SER A 42 -27.23 -0.70 -4.15
C SER A 42 -25.84 -0.06 -4.23
N CYS A 43 -25.04 -0.46 -5.22
CA CYS A 43 -23.70 0.05 -5.42
C CYS A 43 -23.76 1.52 -5.88
N SER A 44 -24.62 1.85 -6.85
CA SER A 44 -24.83 3.25 -7.28
C SER A 44 -25.30 4.14 -6.14
N ARG A 45 -26.16 3.64 -5.25
CA ARG A 45 -26.64 4.38 -4.09
C ARG A 45 -25.51 4.75 -3.12
N MET A 46 -24.66 3.79 -2.78
CA MET A 46 -23.52 4.04 -1.90
C MET A 46 -22.46 4.90 -2.58
N GLU A 47 -22.24 4.74 -3.88
CA GLU A 47 -21.32 5.57 -4.65
C GLU A 47 -21.72 7.05 -4.57
N GLU A 48 -23.01 7.37 -4.70
CA GLU A 48 -23.50 8.75 -4.53
C GLU A 48 -23.16 9.33 -3.14
N ARG A 49 -23.20 8.50 -2.09
CA ARG A 49 -22.83 8.92 -0.72
C ARG A 49 -21.32 9.13 -0.58
N ILE A 50 -20.51 8.30 -1.25
CA ILE A 50 -19.05 8.47 -1.32
C ILE A 50 -18.71 9.76 -2.07
N GLU A 51 -19.36 10.03 -3.20
CA GLU A 51 -19.16 11.25 -4.00
C GLU A 51 -19.49 12.53 -3.22
N VAL A 52 -20.58 12.51 -2.44
CA VAL A 52 -20.88 13.62 -1.52
C VAL A 52 -19.73 13.84 -0.54
N SER A 53 -19.18 12.76 0.02
CA SER A 53 -18.06 12.84 0.97
C SER A 53 -16.76 13.33 0.32
N LEU A 54 -16.51 12.98 -0.95
CA LEU A 54 -15.38 13.50 -1.73
C LEU A 54 -15.47 15.01 -1.98
N GLY A 55 -16.69 15.53 -2.15
CA GLY A 55 -16.92 16.97 -2.28
C GLY A 55 -16.46 17.74 -1.04
N ASP A 56 -16.67 17.16 0.14
CA ASP A 56 -16.24 17.72 1.43
C ASP A 56 -14.75 17.44 1.72
N HIS A 57 -14.20 16.36 1.15
CA HIS A 57 -12.84 15.87 1.41
C HIS A 57 -12.10 15.51 0.10
N PRO A 58 -11.58 16.48 -0.66
CA PRO A 58 -10.98 16.24 -1.98
C PRO A 58 -9.68 15.42 -1.94
N ASN A 59 -9.05 15.29 -0.77
CA ASN A 59 -7.85 14.49 -0.57
C ASN A 59 -8.17 13.02 -0.22
N LEU A 60 -9.45 12.64 -0.18
CA LEU A 60 -9.86 11.27 0.12
C LEU A 60 -9.52 10.34 -1.06
N SER A 61 -8.51 9.48 -0.88
CA SER A 61 -8.13 8.47 -1.86
C SER A 61 -9.06 7.25 -1.78
N ILE A 62 -9.66 6.88 -2.92
CA ILE A 62 -10.59 5.73 -3.02
C ILE A 62 -10.14 4.80 -4.14
N ALA A 63 -10.06 3.51 -3.84
CA ALA A 63 -9.91 2.45 -4.84
C ALA A 63 -11.24 1.71 -5.05
N ARG A 64 -11.57 1.44 -6.31
CA ARG A 64 -12.78 0.72 -6.71
C ARG A 64 -12.38 -0.54 -7.45
N TYR A 65 -13.00 -1.66 -7.08
CA TYR A 65 -12.73 -2.97 -7.63
C TYR A 65 -14.05 -3.58 -8.09
N ASN A 66 -14.19 -3.76 -9.40
CA ASN A 66 -15.33 -4.48 -9.94
C ASN A 66 -15.09 -5.98 -9.75
N LEU A 67 -16.05 -6.71 -9.18
CA LEU A 67 -15.91 -8.15 -8.94
C LEU A 67 -15.79 -8.99 -10.22
N SER A 68 -16.16 -8.43 -11.37
CA SER A 68 -15.94 -9.05 -12.68
C SER A 68 -14.49 -8.95 -13.17
N GLU A 69 -13.68 -8.08 -12.56
CA GLU A 69 -12.28 -7.90 -12.94
C GLU A 69 -11.38 -8.97 -12.28
N PRO A 70 -10.34 -9.44 -12.99
CA PRO A 70 -9.41 -10.42 -12.44
C PRO A 70 -8.73 -9.92 -11.16
N GLY A 71 -8.71 -10.74 -10.10
CA GLY A 71 -8.04 -10.42 -8.83
C GLY A 71 -8.93 -9.67 -7.82
N SER A 72 -10.05 -9.09 -8.25
CA SER A 72 -10.94 -8.33 -7.36
C SER A 72 -11.64 -9.21 -6.33
N LEU A 73 -12.10 -10.39 -6.74
CA LEU A 73 -12.77 -11.33 -5.83
C LEU A 73 -11.78 -11.89 -4.81
N GLU A 74 -10.58 -12.27 -5.24
CA GLU A 74 -9.52 -12.77 -4.36
C GLU A 74 -9.09 -11.71 -3.34
N LEU A 75 -9.01 -10.44 -3.76
CA LEU A 75 -8.75 -9.33 -2.86
C LEU A 75 -9.88 -9.12 -1.85
N LEU A 76 -11.14 -9.20 -2.29
CA LEU A 76 -12.30 -9.12 -1.40
C LEU A 76 -12.29 -10.25 -0.37
N GLU A 77 -11.97 -11.48 -0.76
CA GLU A 77 -11.86 -12.63 0.15
C GLU A 77 -10.75 -12.43 1.19
N LEU A 78 -9.59 -11.93 0.76
CA LEU A 78 -8.47 -11.63 1.63
C LEU A 78 -8.83 -10.57 2.67
N LEU A 79 -9.44 -9.46 2.24
CA LEU A 79 -9.88 -8.40 3.16
C LEU A 79 -11.02 -8.89 4.04
N SER A 80 -12.01 -9.62 3.51
CA SER A 80 -13.11 -10.17 4.31
C SER A 80 -12.61 -11.06 5.44
N THR A 81 -11.63 -11.93 5.16
CA THR A 81 -10.98 -12.78 6.16
C THR A 81 -10.32 -11.96 7.27
N ARG A 82 -9.62 -10.89 6.89
CA ARG A 82 -8.93 -9.99 7.84
C ARG A 82 -9.91 -9.25 8.75
N TYR A 83 -10.97 -8.70 8.17
CA TYR A 83 -11.98 -7.94 8.92
C TYR A 83 -12.99 -8.86 9.64
N GLY A 84 -12.86 -10.18 9.46
CA GLY A 84 -13.70 -11.17 10.14
C GLY A 84 -15.16 -11.15 9.66
N ILE A 85 -15.39 -10.80 8.40
CA ILE A 85 -16.73 -10.71 7.80
C ILE A 85 -16.93 -11.74 6.68
N LEU A 86 -18.20 -11.97 6.35
CA LEU A 86 -18.60 -12.68 5.14
C LEU A 86 -19.25 -11.67 4.20
N ALA A 87 -18.62 -11.41 3.06
CA ALA A 87 -19.15 -10.55 2.01
C ALA A 87 -20.29 -11.26 1.26
N THR A 88 -21.50 -11.19 1.79
CA THR A 88 -22.67 -11.88 1.22
C THR A 88 -23.38 -11.07 0.12
N THR A 89 -23.10 -9.77 0.03
CA THR A 89 -23.73 -8.85 -0.92
C THR A 89 -22.82 -7.67 -1.21
N VAL A 90 -23.07 -6.99 -2.33
CA VAL A 90 -22.38 -5.77 -2.75
C VAL A 90 -23.28 -4.54 -2.56
N PRO A 91 -22.70 -3.34 -2.37
CA PRO A 91 -21.26 -3.06 -2.29
C PRO A 91 -20.66 -3.53 -0.96
N VAL A 92 -19.35 -3.80 -0.96
CA VAL A 92 -18.54 -3.99 0.25
C VAL A 92 -17.51 -2.87 0.31
N ILE A 93 -17.54 -2.06 1.35
CA ILE A 93 -16.73 -0.85 1.47
C ILE A 93 -15.90 -0.96 2.74
N PHE A 94 -14.58 -0.83 2.60
CA PHE A 94 -13.64 -0.78 3.71
C PHE A 94 -13.15 0.66 3.89
N VAL A 95 -13.20 1.17 5.12
CA VAL A 95 -12.70 2.51 5.49
C VAL A 95 -11.94 2.39 6.80
N GLY A 96 -10.61 2.51 6.76
CA GLY A 96 -9.81 2.26 7.96
C GLY A 96 -10.04 0.86 8.52
N ASP A 97 -10.45 0.76 9.77
CA ASP A 97 -10.78 -0.51 10.46
C ASP A 97 -12.27 -0.89 10.34
N GLU A 98 -13.08 -0.07 9.67
CA GLU A 98 -14.52 -0.30 9.48
C GLU A 98 -14.82 -0.99 8.14
N VAL A 99 -15.88 -1.80 8.14
CA VAL A 99 -16.40 -2.47 6.94
C VAL A 99 -17.92 -2.33 6.86
N ILE A 100 -18.39 -1.87 5.71
CA ILE A 100 -19.80 -1.66 5.40
C ILE A 100 -20.20 -2.64 4.29
N VAL A 101 -21.25 -3.43 4.52
CA VAL A 101 -21.77 -4.42 3.57
C VAL A 101 -23.22 -4.06 3.22
N GLY A 102 -23.48 -3.74 1.95
CA GLY A 102 -24.79 -3.34 1.45
C GLY A 102 -25.04 -1.83 1.46
N ALA A 103 -26.30 -1.42 1.28
CA ALA A 103 -26.69 -0.03 0.97
C ALA A 103 -27.97 0.47 1.70
N GLY A 104 -28.25 -0.04 2.89
CA GLY A 104 -29.36 0.44 3.71
C GLY A 104 -29.05 1.76 4.42
N LEU A 105 -30.05 2.35 5.06
CA LEU A 105 -29.91 3.64 5.76
C LEU A 105 -28.85 3.58 6.89
N ALA A 106 -28.76 2.45 7.59
CA ALA A 106 -27.77 2.26 8.64
C ALA A 106 -26.35 2.20 8.07
N GLU A 107 -26.20 1.55 6.92
CA GLU A 107 -24.95 1.41 6.18
C GLU A 107 -24.47 2.78 5.64
N GLU A 108 -25.38 3.60 5.11
CA GLU A 108 -25.07 4.97 4.67
C GLU A 108 -24.57 5.86 5.82
N LEU A 109 -25.22 5.79 6.99
CA LEU A 109 -24.81 6.55 8.17
C LEU A 109 -23.45 6.09 8.70
N ARG A 110 -23.21 4.77 8.70
CA ARG A 110 -21.91 4.20 9.08
C ARG A 110 -20.81 4.62 8.14
N LEU A 111 -21.05 4.57 6.82
CA LEU A 111 -20.08 5.02 5.82
C LEU A 111 -19.67 6.47 6.08
N ARG A 112 -20.66 7.36 6.24
CA ARG A 112 -20.38 8.78 6.51
C ARG A 112 -19.54 8.97 7.77
N THR A 113 -19.93 8.29 8.85
CA THR A 113 -19.22 8.37 10.14
C THR A 113 -17.78 7.86 10.01
N ALA A 114 -17.58 6.73 9.34
CA ALA A 114 -16.26 6.14 9.15
C ALA A 114 -15.34 7.03 8.30
N ILE A 115 -15.86 7.68 7.25
CA ILE A 115 -15.10 8.64 6.45
C ILE A 115 -14.74 9.88 7.28
N ASP A 116 -15.71 10.47 7.99
CA ASP A 116 -15.49 11.65 8.83
C ASP A 116 -14.41 11.37 9.90
N GLU A 117 -14.46 10.21 10.55
CA GLU A 117 -13.46 9.77 11.53
C GLU A 117 -12.10 9.52 10.89
N CYS A 118 -12.03 8.81 9.76
CA CYS A 118 -10.77 8.56 9.06
C CYS A 118 -10.09 9.87 8.63
N VAL A 119 -10.84 10.84 8.11
CA VAL A 119 -10.28 12.12 7.67
C VAL A 119 -9.83 12.97 8.86
N SER A 120 -10.57 12.95 9.98
CA SER A 120 -10.27 13.80 11.13
C SER A 120 -9.16 13.26 12.03
N LEU A 121 -9.07 11.94 12.21
CA LEU A 121 -8.11 11.28 13.09
C LEU A 121 -6.94 10.63 12.33
N GLY A 122 -7.10 10.44 11.03
CA GLY A 122 -6.26 9.56 10.22
C GLY A 122 -6.67 8.11 10.38
N CYS A 123 -6.67 7.34 9.29
CA CYS A 123 -6.85 5.90 9.34
C CYS A 123 -5.79 5.16 8.52
N SER A 124 -5.55 3.90 8.88
CA SER A 124 -4.68 3.01 8.10
C SER A 124 -5.40 2.60 6.83
N SER A 125 -4.68 2.55 5.70
CA SER A 125 -5.24 2.03 4.46
C SER A 125 -5.66 0.56 4.63
N PRO A 126 -6.85 0.15 4.13
CA PRO A 126 -7.23 -1.26 4.09
C PRO A 126 -6.27 -2.15 3.30
N LEU A 127 -5.46 -1.57 2.39
CA LEU A 127 -4.52 -2.29 1.52
C LEU A 127 -3.08 -2.35 2.07
N ALA A 128 -2.79 -1.73 3.22
CA ALA A 128 -1.42 -1.56 3.76
C ALA A 128 -0.61 -2.83 4.00
N SER A 129 -1.25 -3.99 3.94
CA SER A 129 -0.57 -5.28 4.12
C SER A 129 -1.01 -6.33 3.11
N THR A 130 -1.72 -5.94 2.05
CA THR A 130 -1.95 -6.80 0.89
C THR A 130 -0.83 -6.64 -0.15
N GLN A 131 -0.04 -5.56 -0.07
CA GLN A 131 1.21 -5.43 -0.81
C GLN A 131 2.27 -6.37 -0.22
N SER A 132 2.23 -7.62 -0.68
CA SER A 132 3.29 -8.58 -0.43
C SER A 132 4.63 -7.94 -0.77
N SER A 133 5.51 -7.85 0.23
CA SER A 133 6.89 -7.46 0.11
C SER A 133 7.54 -8.18 -1.07
N GLY A 134 7.85 -7.44 -2.14
CA GLY A 134 8.80 -7.91 -3.14
C GLY A 134 10.05 -8.43 -2.43
N PHE A 135 10.55 -9.58 -2.86
CA PHE A 135 11.73 -10.24 -2.33
C PHE A 135 12.82 -9.21 -1.95
N PRO A 136 13.47 -9.31 -0.76
CA PRO A 136 14.30 -8.26 -0.20
C PRO A 136 15.67 -8.17 -0.90
N TRP A 137 15.66 -7.95 -2.21
CA TRP A 137 16.84 -7.79 -3.06
C TRP A 137 17.79 -6.73 -2.52
N ARG A 138 17.27 -5.70 -1.83
CA ARG A 138 18.07 -4.66 -1.17
C ARG A 138 18.93 -5.22 -0.05
N ASP A 139 18.37 -6.08 0.79
CA ASP A 139 19.11 -6.65 1.92
C ASP A 139 20.18 -7.63 1.42
N LEU A 140 19.88 -8.40 0.37
CA LEU A 140 20.85 -9.28 -0.28
C LEU A 140 21.96 -8.52 -1.01
N LEU A 141 21.64 -7.43 -1.72
CA LEU A 141 22.63 -6.57 -2.38
C LEU A 141 23.54 -5.90 -1.35
N ASN A 142 22.98 -5.40 -0.24
CA ASN A 142 23.76 -4.83 0.86
C ASN A 142 24.70 -5.87 1.47
N LEU A 143 24.20 -7.08 1.74
CA LEU A 143 25.02 -8.19 2.24
C LEU A 143 26.16 -8.51 1.27
N GLY A 144 25.90 -8.55 -0.03
CA GLY A 144 26.91 -8.76 -1.06
C GLY A 144 28.01 -7.68 -1.05
N VAL A 145 27.64 -6.41 -0.91
CA VAL A 145 28.58 -5.29 -0.82
C VAL A 145 29.44 -5.37 0.44
N PHE A 146 28.84 -5.65 1.61
CA PHE A 146 29.59 -5.81 2.87
C PHE A 146 30.55 -6.99 2.82
N VAL A 147 30.13 -8.12 2.27
CA VAL A 147 30.98 -9.30 2.09
C VAL A 147 32.14 -8.98 1.14
N SER A 148 31.88 -8.31 0.02
CA SER A 148 32.93 -7.89 -0.92
C SER A 148 33.94 -6.93 -0.28
N LEU A 149 33.47 -5.93 0.47
CA LEU A 149 34.29 -5.01 1.28
C LEU A 149 35.17 -5.76 2.28
N PHE A 150 34.60 -6.71 3.02
CA PHE A 150 35.30 -7.49 4.02
C PHE A 150 36.43 -8.34 3.41
N PHE A 151 36.14 -9.07 2.34
CA PHE A 151 37.15 -9.87 1.63
C PHE A 151 38.25 -9.00 1.00
N PHE A 152 37.89 -7.83 0.45
CA PHE A 152 38.87 -6.89 -0.08
C PHE A 152 39.82 -6.34 1.01
N LEU A 153 39.29 -6.04 2.20
CA LEU A 153 40.09 -5.60 3.35
C LEU A 153 41.01 -6.72 3.87
N LEU A 154 40.55 -7.97 3.93
CA LEU A 154 41.38 -9.11 4.31
C LEU A 154 42.53 -9.31 3.32
N PHE A 155 42.27 -9.23 2.01
CA PHE A 155 43.30 -9.34 0.97
C PHE A 155 44.38 -8.25 1.11
N LEU A 156 44.00 -7.03 1.52
CA LEU A 156 44.93 -5.93 1.76
C LEU A 156 45.80 -6.08 3.03
N GLN A 157 45.37 -6.89 4.00
CA GLN A 157 46.17 -7.16 5.21
C GLN A 157 47.18 -8.29 5.00
N SER A 158 46.96 -9.14 3.98
CA SER A 158 47.78 -10.32 3.68
C SER A 158 48.94 -10.09 2.69
N GLY A 159 49.18 -8.86 2.22
CA GLY A 159 50.24 -8.54 1.25
C GLY A 159 50.89 -7.18 1.49
#